data_AF-A0A377WIU3-F1
#
_entry.id   AF-A0A377WIU3-F1
#
_cell.length_a   1.000
_cell.length_b   1.000
_cell.length_c   1.000
_cell.angle_alpha   90.00
_cell.angle_beta   90.00
_cell.angle_gamma   90.00
#
_symmetry.space_group_name_H-M   'P 1'
#
loop_
_entity.id
_entity.type
_entity.pdbx_description
1 polymer ?
#
loop_
_entity_poly.entity_id
_entity_poly.type
_entity_poly.pdbx_seq_one_letter_code
_entity_poly.pdbx_strand_id
1 'polypeptide(L)'
;MGLDKLIKSVKKVDDYHVQFELNEPNAAFLADWGMDFASILSAEYGEAMLKKGTPENVDNWPVGTGPYALQQYKVDSQIRYIANPHYWEGEVPTKHLIFSITPNVETRLAKLQTNECQIIPAPSPVQFPVIKGNKDLALHAVEALNVGYLAFNTEKNRLIMCWCARR
;
A
#
# COMPACT_ATOMS: atom_id res chain seq x y z
N MET A 1 9.66 -1.99 14.55
CA MET A 1 8.78 -1.07 15.29
C MET A 1 8.70 -1.45 16.77
N GLY A 2 8.74 -2.74 17.16
CA GLY A 2 8.78 -3.13 18.58
C GLY A 2 7.46 -2.88 19.33
N LEU A 3 6.36 -2.71 18.60
CA LEU A 3 5.04 -2.41 19.16
C LEU A 3 4.54 -3.53 20.10
N ASP A 4 4.95 -4.77 19.84
CA ASP A 4 4.68 -5.94 20.69
C ASP A 4 5.25 -5.79 22.11
N LYS A 5 6.40 -5.12 22.25
CA LYS A 5 7.02 -4.83 23.55
C LYS A 5 6.59 -3.48 24.12
N LEU A 6 6.28 -2.51 23.25
CA LEU A 6 5.92 -1.16 23.65
C LEU A 6 4.49 -1.08 24.19
N ILE A 7 3.52 -1.69 23.50
CA ILE A 7 2.10 -1.63 23.86
C ILE A 7 1.84 -2.62 24.99
N LYS A 8 1.53 -2.09 26.17
CA LYS A 8 1.17 -2.87 27.36
C LYS A 8 -0.27 -3.36 27.29
N SER A 9 -1.20 -2.48 26.90
CA SER A 9 -2.60 -2.88 26.69
C SER A 9 -3.33 -1.94 25.73
N VAL A 10 -4.38 -2.46 25.11
CA VAL A 10 -5.36 -1.70 24.32
C VAL A 10 -6.72 -1.93 24.98
N LYS A 11 -7.36 -0.85 25.42
CA LYS A 11 -8.60 -0.90 26.21
C LYS A 11 -9.69 -0.16 25.46
N LYS A 12 -10.86 -0.82 25.34
CA LYS A 12 -12.11 -0.13 25.03
C LYS A 12 -12.56 0.62 26.28
N VAL A 13 -12.59 1.94 26.21
CA VAL A 13 -13.14 2.78 27.29
C VAL A 13 -14.66 2.87 27.12
N ASP A 14 -15.10 3.11 25.88
CA ASP A 14 -16.50 3.01 25.44
C ASP A 14 -16.56 2.77 23.91
N ASP A 15 -17.72 2.96 23.29
CA ASP A 15 -17.93 2.69 21.86
C ASP A 15 -17.13 3.60 20.91
N TYR A 16 -16.69 4.77 21.36
CA TYR A 16 -15.95 5.75 20.56
C TYR A 16 -14.58 6.15 21.15
N HIS A 17 -14.18 5.54 22.27
CA HIS A 17 -12.90 5.82 22.93
C HIS A 17 -12.06 4.55 23.11
N VAL A 18 -10.84 4.58 22.55
CA VAL A 18 -9.82 3.54 22.70
C VAL A 18 -8.62 4.12 23.43
N GLN A 19 -8.12 3.41 24.45
CA GLN A 19 -6.94 3.80 25.22
C GLN A 19 -5.81 2.82 25.00
N PHE A 20 -4.64 3.33 24.62
CA PHE A 20 -3.38 2.59 24.61
C PHE A 20 -2.59 2.88 25.88
N GLU A 21 -2.15 1.83 26.57
CA GLU A 21 -1.20 1.92 27.68
C GLU A 21 0.17 1.43 27.17
N LEU A 22 1.20 2.25 27.34
CA LEU A 22 2.57 1.93 26.88
C LEU A 22 3.45 1.54 28.08
N ASN A 23 4.42 0.65 27.86
CA ASN A 23 5.40 0.28 28.88
C ASN A 23 6.40 1.42 29.15
N GLU A 24 6.66 2.27 28.16
CA GLU A 24 7.52 3.44 28.26
C GLU A 24 7.05 4.55 27.31
N PRO A 25 7.38 5.83 27.57
CA PRO A 25 7.08 6.91 26.64
C PRO A 25 7.75 6.70 25.27
N ASN A 26 7.02 6.92 24.18
CA ASN A 26 7.56 6.83 22.83
C ASN A 26 7.03 7.97 21.95
N ALA A 27 7.94 8.81 21.44
CA ALA A 27 7.59 9.99 20.65
C ALA A 27 7.07 9.68 19.23
N ALA A 28 7.46 8.52 18.66
CA ALA A 28 7.03 8.10 17.34
C ALA A 28 5.63 7.45 17.35
N PHE A 29 5.13 7.03 18.52
CA PHE A 29 3.91 6.26 18.65
C PHE A 29 2.70 6.86 17.93
N LEU A 30 2.53 8.19 17.96
CA LEU A 30 1.43 8.84 17.25
C LEU A 30 1.58 8.74 15.72
N ALA A 31 2.79 8.91 15.21
CA ALA A 31 3.08 8.84 13.77
C ALA A 31 2.92 7.41 13.24
N ASP A 32 3.21 6.41 14.06
CA ASP A 32 3.04 4.99 13.72
C ASP A 32 1.58 4.65 13.33
N TRP A 33 0.59 5.33 13.92
CA TRP A 33 -0.84 5.15 13.57
C TRP A 33 -1.25 5.76 12.22
N GLY A 34 -0.37 6.56 11.61
CA GLY A 34 -0.54 7.05 10.24
C GLY A 34 0.03 6.10 9.17
N MET A 35 0.65 4.99 9.57
CA MET A 35 1.26 4.02 8.66
C MET A 35 0.28 2.93 8.24
N ASP A 36 0.50 2.31 7.07
CA ASP A 36 -0.44 1.36 6.46
C ASP A 36 -0.78 0.14 7.33
N PHE A 37 0.19 -0.36 8.12
CA PHE A 37 -0.02 -1.54 8.99
C PHE A 37 -1.02 -1.26 10.12
N ALA A 38 -1.24 0.01 10.45
CA ALA A 38 -2.15 0.45 11.50
C ALA A 38 -3.58 0.68 10.98
N SER A 39 -3.87 0.30 9.74
CA SER A 39 -5.22 0.32 9.16
C SER A 39 -6.21 -0.43 10.06
N ILE A 40 -7.41 0.14 10.24
CA ILE A 40 -8.46 -0.45 11.08
C ILE A 40 -9.29 -1.45 10.26
N LEU A 41 -9.36 -2.69 10.74
CA LEU A 41 -10.18 -3.75 10.15
C LEU A 41 -11.55 -3.84 10.83
N SER A 42 -12.53 -4.39 10.12
CA SER A 42 -13.87 -4.64 10.67
C SER A 42 -13.89 -5.88 11.57
N ALA A 43 -14.13 -5.67 12.87
CA ALA A 43 -14.32 -6.75 13.84
C ALA A 43 -15.54 -7.63 13.50
N GLU A 44 -16.64 -7.01 13.08
CA GLU A 44 -17.87 -7.73 12.66
C GLU A 44 -17.60 -8.67 11.49
N TYR A 45 -16.88 -8.20 10.47
CA TYR A 45 -16.51 -9.02 9.32
C TYR A 45 -15.58 -10.17 9.72
N GLY A 46 -14.60 -9.89 10.59
CA GLY A 46 -13.71 -10.90 11.15
C GLY A 46 -14.47 -12.01 11.88
N GLU A 47 -15.38 -11.65 12.77
CA GLU A 47 -16.24 -12.62 13.46
C GLU A 47 -17.11 -13.43 12.50
N ALA A 48 -17.68 -12.78 11.48
CA ALA A 48 -18.52 -13.44 10.50
C ALA A 48 -17.73 -14.49 9.69
N MET A 49 -16.49 -14.17 9.30
CA MET A 49 -15.63 -15.10 8.54
C MET A 49 -15.11 -16.25 9.41
N LEU A 50 -14.79 -15.98 10.68
CA LEU A 50 -14.45 -17.03 11.66
C LEU A 50 -15.62 -18.01 11.85
N LYS A 51 -16.84 -17.52 12.04
CA LYS A 51 -18.05 -18.36 12.18
C LYS A 51 -18.33 -19.19 10.92
N LYS A 52 -17.96 -18.69 9.74
CA LYS A 52 -18.07 -19.41 8.46
C LYS A 52 -16.93 -20.40 8.19
N GLY A 53 -15.88 -20.42 9.02
CA GLY A 53 -14.71 -21.27 8.83
C GLY A 53 -13.79 -20.81 7.68
N THR A 54 -13.88 -19.54 7.27
CA THR A 54 -13.06 -18.96 6.19
C THR A 54 -12.36 -17.65 6.63
N PRO A 55 -11.58 -17.66 7.74
CA PRO A 55 -10.95 -16.45 8.29
C PRO A 55 -10.03 -15.73 7.30
N GLU A 56 -9.40 -16.45 6.38
CA GLU A 56 -8.53 -15.93 5.32
C GLU A 56 -9.24 -14.94 4.38
N ASN A 57 -10.58 -14.92 4.35
CA ASN A 57 -11.33 -13.94 3.57
C ASN A 57 -11.21 -12.52 4.13
N VAL A 58 -10.84 -12.36 5.41
CA VAL A 58 -10.53 -11.03 5.96
C VAL A 58 -9.34 -10.40 5.22
N ASP A 59 -8.35 -11.21 4.88
CA ASP A 59 -7.12 -10.76 4.20
C ASP A 59 -7.30 -10.68 2.68
N ASN A 60 -8.04 -11.62 2.08
CA ASN A 60 -8.20 -11.71 0.62
C ASN A 60 -9.33 -10.86 0.06
N TRP A 61 -10.37 -10.59 0.87
CA TRP A 61 -11.56 -9.82 0.50
C TRP A 61 -11.75 -8.67 1.48
N PRO A 62 -10.95 -7.60 1.37
CA PRO A 62 -10.89 -6.54 2.36
C PRO A 62 -12.20 -5.76 2.43
N VAL A 63 -12.68 -5.59 3.66
CA VAL A 63 -13.76 -4.67 4.01
C VAL A 63 -13.18 -3.57 4.89
N GLY A 64 -13.17 -2.34 4.39
CA GLY A 64 -12.61 -1.18 5.07
C GLY A 64 -13.48 0.06 4.95
N THR A 65 -13.04 1.15 5.55
CA THR A 65 -13.75 2.45 5.59
C THR A 65 -13.20 3.48 4.60
N GLY A 66 -12.30 3.05 3.72
CA GLY A 66 -11.58 3.91 2.79
C GLY A 66 -12.42 4.47 1.62
N PRO A 67 -11.79 5.31 0.77
CA PRO A 67 -12.45 5.97 -0.36
C PRO A 67 -12.91 5.01 -1.48
N TYR A 68 -12.30 3.83 -1.57
CA TYR A 68 -12.60 2.84 -2.60
C TYR A 68 -12.77 1.44 -1.99
N ALA A 69 -13.69 0.67 -2.56
CA ALA A 69 -13.90 -0.74 -2.23
C ALA A 69 -13.38 -1.64 -3.36
N LEU A 70 -12.79 -2.79 -3.00
CA LEU A 70 -12.36 -3.80 -3.97
C LEU A 70 -13.58 -4.38 -4.69
N GLN A 71 -13.58 -4.27 -6.02
CA GLN A 71 -14.62 -4.86 -6.88
C GLN A 71 -14.16 -6.20 -7.45
N GLN A 72 -12.92 -6.27 -7.93
CA GLN A 72 -12.37 -7.48 -8.53
C GLN A 72 -10.85 -7.46 -8.48
N TYR A 73 -10.25 -8.63 -8.22
CA TYR A 73 -8.85 -8.87 -8.45
C TYR A 73 -8.66 -10.02 -9.44
N LYS A 74 -7.98 -9.75 -10.55
CA LYS A 74 -7.51 -10.77 -11.48
C LYS A 74 -5.99 -10.81 -11.41
N VAL A 75 -5.49 -11.91 -10.85
CA VAL A 75 -4.05 -12.18 -10.64
C VAL A 75 -3.25 -11.87 -11.91
N ASP A 76 -2.14 -11.15 -11.74
CA ASP A 76 -1.20 -10.72 -12.78
C ASP A 76 -1.80 -9.91 -13.93
N SER A 77 -3.04 -9.43 -13.79
CA SER A 77 -3.76 -8.73 -14.87
C SER A 77 -4.27 -7.36 -14.42
N GLN A 78 -5.25 -7.32 -13.51
CA GLN A 78 -5.88 -6.06 -13.11
C GLN A 78 -6.48 -6.12 -11.71
N ILE A 79 -6.52 -4.97 -11.05
CA ILE A 79 -7.29 -4.72 -9.84
C ILE A 79 -8.32 -3.64 -10.14
N ARG A 80 -9.59 -3.89 -9.79
CA ARG A 80 -10.68 -2.95 -9.97
C ARG A 80 -11.23 -2.54 -8.61
N TYR A 81 -11.37 -1.25 -8.44
CA TYR A 81 -12.05 -0.66 -7.30
C TYR A 81 -13.21 0.20 -7.76
N ILE A 82 -14.20 0.33 -6.88
CA ILE A 82 -15.34 1.22 -7.03
C ILE A 82 -15.33 2.25 -5.90
N ALA A 83 -15.70 3.49 -6.21
CA ALA A 83 -15.85 4.53 -5.20
C ALA A 83 -16.80 4.08 -4.08
N ASN A 84 -16.43 4.35 -2.83
CA ASN A 84 -17.27 4.13 -1.67
C ASN A 84 -18.28 5.30 -1.56
N PRO A 85 -19.59 5.08 -1.82
CA PRO A 85 -20.59 6.16 -1.74
C PRO A 85 -20.84 6.66 -0.31
N HIS A 86 -20.31 5.95 0.70
CA HIS A 86 -20.42 6.28 2.11
C HIS A 86 -19.06 6.66 2.72
N TYR A 87 -18.10 7.10 1.90
CA TYR A 87 -16.81 7.56 2.40
C TYR A 87 -17.00 8.81 3.27
N TRP A 88 -16.39 8.81 4.45
CA TRP A 88 -16.66 9.79 5.50
C TRP A 88 -16.06 11.17 5.21
N GLU A 89 -15.05 11.28 4.33
CA GLU A 89 -14.54 12.59 3.83
C GLU A 89 -15.28 13.11 2.59
N GLY A 90 -16.29 12.39 2.09
CA GLY A 90 -17.12 12.80 0.96
C GLY A 90 -16.81 12.09 -0.37
N GLU A 91 -17.33 12.63 -1.46
CA GLU A 91 -17.22 12.02 -2.79
C GLU A 91 -15.78 12.07 -3.33
N VAL A 92 -15.35 10.98 -3.96
CA VAL A 92 -14.03 10.88 -4.60
C VAL A 92 -14.09 11.28 -6.09
N PRO A 93 -13.00 11.78 -6.69
CA PRO A 93 -13.03 12.32 -8.06
C PRO A 93 -13.40 11.32 -9.16
N THR A 94 -13.20 10.01 -8.94
CA THR A 94 -13.49 8.98 -9.94
C THR A 94 -14.35 7.86 -9.38
N LYS A 95 -15.31 7.39 -10.17
CA LYS A 95 -16.19 6.27 -9.78
C LYS A 95 -15.49 4.91 -9.83
N HIS A 96 -14.51 4.78 -10.72
CA HIS A 96 -13.76 3.56 -10.94
C HIS A 96 -12.27 3.84 -10.90
N LEU A 97 -11.54 3.00 -10.18
CA LEU A 97 -10.09 3.00 -10.16
C LEU A 97 -9.60 1.63 -10.63
N ILE A 98 -8.76 1.62 -11.65
CA ILE A 98 -8.26 0.38 -12.28
C ILE A 98 -6.74 0.40 -12.24
N PHE A 99 -6.16 -0.62 -11.62
CA PHE A 99 -4.73 -0.87 -11.69
C PHE A 99 -4.48 -1.90 -12.77
N SER A 100 -3.87 -1.50 -13.89
CA SER A 100 -3.42 -2.41 -14.94
C SER A 100 -2.00 -2.88 -14.64
N ILE A 101 -1.85 -4.16 -14.29
CA ILE A 101 -0.55 -4.73 -13.91
C ILE A 101 0.32 -4.82 -15.17
N THR A 102 1.31 -3.94 -15.27
CA THR A 102 2.20 -3.82 -16.44
C THR A 102 3.66 -3.74 -15.97
N PRO A 103 4.35 -4.89 -15.76
CA PRO A 103 5.69 -4.91 -15.18
C PRO A 103 6.75 -4.27 -16.08
N ASN A 104 6.62 -4.40 -17.41
CA ASN A 104 7.58 -3.85 -18.37
C ASN A 104 7.47 -2.31 -18.44
N VAL A 105 8.60 -1.64 -18.24
CA VAL A 105 8.71 -0.17 -18.17
C VAL A 105 8.37 0.50 -19.50
N GLU A 106 8.80 -0.08 -20.63
CA GLU A 106 8.52 0.46 -21.97
C GLU A 106 7.04 0.33 -22.31
N THR A 107 6.43 -0.82 -21.98
CA THR A 107 4.98 -1.01 -22.16
C THR A 107 4.17 -0.03 -21.34
N ARG A 108 4.60 0.31 -20.11
CA ARG A 108 3.91 1.35 -19.31
C ARG A 108 3.93 2.70 -20.01
N LEU A 109 5.08 3.14 -20.52
CA LEU A 109 5.17 4.43 -21.20
C LEU A 109 4.34 4.44 -22.49
N ALA A 110 4.35 3.36 -23.27
CA ALA A 110 3.53 3.25 -24.48
C ALA A 110 2.03 3.40 -24.15
N LYS A 111 1.54 2.72 -23.11
CA LYS A 111 0.15 2.84 -22.63
C LYS A 111 -0.20 4.26 -22.16
N LEU A 112 0.75 4.95 -21.54
CA LEU A 112 0.57 6.35 -21.14
C LEU A 112 0.44 7.26 -22.38
N GLN A 113 1.29 7.06 -23.38
CA GLN A 113 1.28 7.84 -24.63
C GLN A 113 0.02 7.59 -25.47
N THR A 114 -0.56 6.38 -25.43
CA THR A 114 -1.82 6.06 -26.11
C THR A 114 -3.06 6.36 -25.26
N ASN A 115 -2.89 6.93 -24.06
CA ASN A 115 -3.95 7.22 -23.09
C ASN A 115 -4.75 5.97 -22.63
N GLU A 116 -4.15 4.77 -22.73
CA GLU A 116 -4.68 3.56 -22.12
C GLU A 116 -4.56 3.58 -20.58
N CYS A 117 -3.56 4.30 -20.06
CA CYS A 117 -3.39 4.60 -18.64
C CYS A 117 -3.13 6.09 -18.43
N GLN A 118 -3.59 6.65 -17.31
CA GLN A 118 -3.41 8.07 -16.98
C GLN A 118 -2.21 8.31 -16.04
N ILE A 119 -1.75 7.27 -15.34
CA ILE A 119 -0.65 7.34 -14.38
C ILE A 119 0.23 6.10 -14.53
N ILE A 120 1.56 6.29 -14.50
CA ILE A 120 2.53 5.19 -14.41
C ILE A 120 3.55 5.47 -13.30
N PRO A 121 3.96 4.46 -12.52
CA PRO A 121 5.06 4.61 -11.58
C PRO A 121 6.41 4.34 -12.24
N ALA A 122 7.46 4.94 -11.65
CA ALA A 122 8.87 4.66 -11.92
C ALA A 122 9.21 4.55 -13.43
N PRO A 123 9.03 5.61 -14.23
CA PRO A 123 9.63 5.66 -15.55
C PRO A 123 11.15 5.55 -15.45
N SER A 124 11.79 4.96 -16.46
CA SER A 124 13.25 4.89 -16.51
C SER A 124 13.84 6.29 -16.74
N PRO A 125 14.99 6.66 -16.14
CA PRO A 125 15.62 7.96 -16.38
C PRO A 125 15.85 8.28 -17.87
N VAL A 126 16.10 7.26 -18.70
CA VAL A 126 16.28 7.42 -20.15
C VAL A 126 15.00 7.88 -20.86
N GLN A 127 13.83 7.67 -20.26
CA GLN A 127 12.53 8.06 -20.80
C GLN A 127 12.13 9.49 -20.41
N PHE A 128 12.82 10.12 -19.45
CA PHE A 128 12.44 11.45 -18.98
C PHE A 128 12.43 12.51 -20.08
N PRO A 129 13.38 12.55 -21.04
CA PRO A 129 13.32 13.51 -22.15
C PRO A 129 12.07 13.31 -23.02
N VAL A 130 11.66 12.06 -23.24
CA VAL A 130 10.45 11.73 -24.02
C VAL A 130 9.19 12.23 -23.32
N ILE A 131 9.09 12.03 -22.00
CA ILE A 131 7.95 12.50 -21.21
C ILE A 131 7.90 14.03 -21.19
N LYS A 132 9.04 14.70 -20.92
CA LYS A 132 9.13 16.16 -20.87
C LYS A 132 8.89 16.82 -22.24
N GLY A 133 9.19 16.12 -23.33
CA GLY A 133 8.96 16.59 -24.70
C GLY A 133 7.52 16.42 -25.18
N ASN A 134 6.67 15.68 -24.47
CA ASN A 134 5.27 15.49 -24.83
C ASN A 134 4.37 16.46 -24.04
N LYS A 135 3.67 17.35 -24.75
CA LYS A 135 2.77 18.36 -24.17
C LYS A 135 1.57 17.78 -23.41
N ASP A 136 1.20 16.54 -23.70
CA ASP A 136 0.05 15.87 -23.09
C ASP A 136 0.44 15.10 -21.82
N LEU A 137 1.73 15.06 -21.47
CA LEU A 137 2.26 14.33 -20.32
C LEU A 137 2.92 15.27 -19.31
N ALA A 138 2.83 14.89 -18.03
CA ALA A 138 3.52 15.57 -16.94
C ALA A 138 4.45 14.59 -16.21
N LEU A 139 5.72 14.98 -16.04
CA LEU A 139 6.66 14.27 -15.19
C LEU A 139 6.66 14.88 -13.80
N HIS A 140 6.04 14.19 -12.84
CA HIS A 140 6.12 14.56 -11.42
C HIS A 140 7.37 13.92 -10.80
N ALA A 141 8.29 14.76 -10.33
CA ALA A 141 9.49 14.33 -9.63
C ALA A 141 9.46 14.90 -8.20
N VAL A 142 9.71 14.05 -7.22
CA VAL A 142 9.83 14.42 -5.80
C VAL A 142 11.08 13.78 -5.24
N GLU A 143 11.71 14.45 -4.27
CA GLU A 143 12.79 13.84 -3.50
C GLU A 143 12.20 12.74 -2.63
N ALA A 144 12.61 11.49 -2.89
CA ALA A 144 12.06 10.34 -2.20
C ALA A 144 12.74 10.13 -0.85
N LEU A 145 11.93 9.88 0.18
CA LEU A 145 12.40 9.41 1.49
C LEU A 145 12.74 7.91 1.44
N ASN A 146 13.79 7.55 0.70
CA ASN A 146 14.25 6.18 0.57
C ASN A 146 15.79 6.08 0.60
N VAL A 147 16.31 4.86 0.77
CA VAL A 147 17.74 4.57 0.73
C VAL A 147 17.98 3.23 0.04
N GLY A 148 18.90 3.21 -0.93
CA GLY A 148 19.44 1.98 -1.51
C GLY A 148 20.76 1.61 -0.84
N TYR A 149 20.89 0.39 -0.34
CA TYR A 149 22.10 -0.08 0.33
C TYR A 149 22.35 -1.56 0.09
N LEU A 150 23.60 -1.99 0.26
CA LEU A 150 23.97 -3.41 0.29
C LEU A 150 24.02 -3.87 1.74
N ALA A 151 23.12 -4.78 2.12
CA ALA A 151 23.11 -5.36 3.45
C ALA A 151 24.08 -6.55 3.53
N PHE A 152 25.03 -6.50 4.46
CA PHE A 152 25.88 -7.64 4.78
C PHE A 152 25.27 -8.43 5.94
N ASN A 153 25.20 -9.76 5.80
CA ASN A 153 24.79 -10.61 6.90
C ASN A 153 25.92 -10.66 7.96
N THR A 154 25.72 -9.96 9.09
CA THR A 154 26.70 -9.84 10.17
C THR A 154 26.82 -11.10 11.04
N GLU A 155 25.98 -12.12 10.83
CA GLU A 155 26.09 -13.43 11.50
C GLU A 155 27.01 -14.39 10.75
N LYS A 156 27.42 -14.07 9.52
CA LYS A 156 28.32 -14.89 8.71
C LYS A 156 29.77 -14.44 8.90
N ASN A 157 30.59 -15.30 9.50
CA ASN A 157 32.04 -15.10 9.65
C ASN A 157 32.79 -14.90 8.32
N ARG A 158 32.20 -15.28 7.18
CA ARG A 158 32.68 -14.96 5.84
C ARG A 158 31.55 -14.38 5.02
N LEU A 159 31.74 -13.14 4.59
CA LEU A 159 30.84 -12.45 3.68
C LEU A 159 31.03 -13.02 2.27
N ILE A 160 30.38 -14.14 1.97
CA ILE A 160 30.28 -14.63 0.60
C ILE A 160 29.20 -13.80 -0.09
N MET A 161 29.62 -13.02 -1.08
CA MET A 161 28.74 -12.23 -1.93
C MET A 161 27.97 -13.19 -2.84
N CYS A 162 26.79 -13.66 -2.42
CA CYS A 162 25.88 -14.37 -3.31
C CYS A 162 25.17 -13.32 -4.18
N TRP A 163 25.70 -13.10 -5.38
CA TRP A 163 25.01 -12.33 -6.42
C TRP A 163 23.83 -13.18 -6.91
N CYS A 164 22.67 -13.03 -6.28
CA CYS A 164 21.43 -13.66 -6.74
C CYS A 164 20.84 -12.79 -7.87
N ALA A 165 21.44 -12.87 -9.06
CA ALA A 165 20.74 -12.46 -10.27
C ALA A 165 19.68 -13.52 -10.58
N ARG A 166 18.44 -13.25 -10.16
CA ARG A 166 17.29 -13.89 -10.80
C ARG A 166 17.29 -13.44 -12.26
N ARG A 167 17.54 -14.40 -13.16
CA ARG A 167 17.08 -14.29 -14.56
C ARG A 167 15.55 -14.27 -14.58
#